data_AF-A0A495VBN0-F1
#
_entry.id   AF-A0A495VBN0-F1
#
_cell.length_a   1.000
_cell.length_b   1.000
_cell.length_c   1.000
_cell.angle_alpha   90.00
_cell.angle_beta   90.00
_cell.angle_gamma   90.00
#
_symmetry.space_group_name_H-M   'P 1'
#
loop_
_entity.id
_entity.type
_entity.pdbx_description
1 polymer ?
#
loop_
_entity_poly.entity_id
_entity_poly.type
_entity_poly.pdbx_seq_one_letter_code
_entity_poly.pdbx_strand_id
1 'polypeptide(L)'
;MKQVSVSQQMPRVVTSATLALSAIALLCAAMMPQISAAASVTPTVVDGNPTCTSLGYTNGYKPQPEPPPSDTYTYPGSSYTVTIDSDGFFFDWTSEIDVDAVIVKGGPNANEYKYVPAAMGDTGLSSPINPNTGQPYAISHIEFCYTDLVPPQASLTVIKTADTTFDRAWTWEIDKSADQTELTLMPGQAPFTVNYSVDVDATPTDGEWAVSGLITIDNIGTIPANIASVTDVVSDGIAADVDCGVTFPYSLPADDSLECTYSTGLPDASDRVNTATVTATNATEPFTATADVLFSETPTNESDECIDVTDTNVPPLGTVCADEAPKTFLYSLTFGTEGADVVLECGETIHINTAAFLTNDTETTGSADWTVTANVECEFGCTLTQGYWKTHSEFGKAPYDDNWANLPSGASTPFFLSGQTYYQVFWTPPAGGNVYYSLAHQWIAAELNVLNGASIPDDVLAAWKDAKKNFFKVYTPAQAAGLKGAVKSKWQGIASVLDGYNNGRTGPGHCSEDSSSE
;
A
#
# COMPACT_ATOMS: atom_id res chain seq x y z
N MET A 1 35.22 -22.98 -27.66
CA MET A 1 36.32 -23.71 -26.99
C MET A 1 35.72 -24.43 -25.79
N LYS A 2 35.44 -25.75 -25.93
CA LYS A 2 36.11 -26.88 -25.22
C LYS A 2 35.97 -26.80 -23.69
N GLN A 3 35.02 -27.54 -23.11
CA GLN A 3 35.17 -28.86 -22.42
C GLN A 3 35.86 -28.72 -21.04
N VAL A 4 35.45 -29.38 -19.95
CA VAL A 4 35.37 -30.84 -19.76
C VAL A 4 34.48 -31.17 -18.53
N SER A 5 33.66 -32.22 -18.66
CA SER A 5 32.99 -32.97 -17.58
C SER A 5 33.94 -33.98 -16.92
N VAL A 6 33.79 -34.29 -15.63
CA VAL A 6 34.17 -35.63 -15.12
C VAL A 6 33.13 -36.15 -14.12
N SER A 7 32.55 -37.27 -14.52
CA SER A 7 31.74 -38.24 -13.79
C SER A 7 32.63 -39.11 -12.89
N GLN A 8 32.11 -39.56 -11.73
CA GLN A 8 32.58 -40.78 -11.10
C GLN A 8 31.41 -41.66 -10.64
N GLN A 9 31.40 -42.89 -11.17
CA GLN A 9 30.52 -44.00 -10.86
C GLN A 9 31.31 -45.11 -10.13
N MET A 10 30.70 -45.64 -9.06
CA MET A 10 30.70 -47.03 -8.54
C MET A 10 32.02 -47.70 -8.05
N PRO A 11 31.91 -48.68 -7.13
CA PRO A 11 31.63 -50.05 -7.57
C PRO A 11 30.50 -50.78 -6.79
N ARG A 12 29.82 -51.66 -7.53
CA ARG A 12 28.94 -52.74 -7.06
C ARG A 12 29.74 -53.83 -6.35
N VAL A 13 29.18 -54.39 -5.29
CA VAL A 13 29.44 -55.77 -4.87
C VAL A 13 28.11 -56.54 -4.99
N VAL A 14 28.18 -57.66 -5.71
CA VAL A 14 27.12 -58.66 -5.91
C VAL A 14 27.44 -59.86 -5.01
N THR A 15 26.39 -60.52 -4.48
CA THR A 15 26.24 -61.91 -3.95
C THR A 15 25.45 -61.86 -2.62
N SER A 16 24.42 -62.64 -2.30
CA SER A 16 23.79 -63.84 -2.87
C SER A 16 22.35 -63.96 -2.37
N ALA A 17 21.50 -64.65 -3.13
CA ALA A 17 20.14 -65.02 -2.76
C ALA A 17 20.11 -66.13 -1.69
N THR A 18 19.12 -66.08 -0.80
CA THR A 18 18.44 -67.25 -0.23
C THR A 18 17.06 -66.87 0.30
N LEU A 19 16.01 -67.50 -0.24
CA LEU A 19 14.68 -67.60 0.36
C LEU A 19 14.79 -68.31 1.73
N ALA A 20 14.06 -67.82 2.74
CA ALA A 20 13.57 -68.65 3.83
C ALA A 20 12.36 -68.00 4.53
N LEU A 21 11.24 -68.71 4.48
CA LEU A 21 10.06 -68.72 5.36
C LEU A 21 9.94 -67.60 6.42
N SER A 22 8.91 -66.75 6.30
CA SER A 22 8.33 -66.05 7.44
C SER A 22 7.67 -67.06 8.37
N ALA A 23 8.37 -67.43 9.44
CA ALA A 23 7.83 -68.16 10.55
C ALA A 23 6.84 -67.28 11.33
N ILE A 24 5.66 -67.83 11.59
CA ILE A 24 4.68 -67.33 12.57
C ILE A 24 5.40 -67.26 13.92
N ALA A 25 5.65 -66.04 14.41
CA ALA A 25 6.08 -65.83 15.78
C ALA A 25 4.88 -66.05 16.69
N LEU A 26 4.70 -67.30 17.14
CA LEU A 26 3.95 -67.61 18.34
C LEU A 26 4.68 -66.88 19.49
N LEU A 27 4.09 -65.79 19.96
CA LEU A 27 4.53 -65.13 21.19
C LEU A 27 4.23 -66.09 22.34
N CYS A 28 5.21 -66.91 22.69
CA CYS A 28 5.18 -67.73 23.89
C CYS A 28 5.30 -66.76 25.07
N ALA A 29 4.15 -66.36 25.62
CA ALA A 29 4.09 -65.61 26.87
C ALA A 29 4.68 -66.53 27.96
N ALA A 30 5.95 -66.33 28.26
CA ALA A 30 6.53 -66.85 29.50
C ALA A 30 5.79 -66.14 30.64
N MET A 31 4.89 -66.86 31.32
CA MET A 31 4.31 -66.43 32.59
C MET A 31 5.45 -66.20 33.58
N MET A 32 5.87 -64.95 33.71
CA MET A 32 6.55 -64.50 34.91
C MET A 32 5.56 -64.58 36.07
N PRO A 33 5.94 -65.03 37.28
CA PRO A 33 5.07 -64.88 38.43
C PRO A 33 4.84 -63.39 38.66
N GLN A 34 3.60 -62.93 38.46
CA GLN A 34 3.23 -61.57 38.82
C GLN A 34 3.35 -61.44 40.34
N ILE A 35 4.17 -60.51 40.79
CA ILE A 35 4.11 -60.03 42.17
C ILE A 35 2.75 -59.35 42.26
N SER A 36 1.78 -60.00 42.90
CA SER A 36 0.45 -59.42 43.14
C SER A 36 0.64 -58.08 43.86
N ALA A 37 0.26 -57.00 43.19
CA ALA A 37 0.26 -55.68 43.80
C ALA A 37 -0.84 -55.65 44.86
N ALA A 38 -0.56 -55.06 46.03
CA ALA A 38 -1.57 -54.87 47.05
C ALA A 38 -2.62 -53.86 46.58
N ALA A 39 -3.84 -53.97 47.10
CA ALA A 39 -4.93 -53.04 46.82
C ALA A 39 -4.52 -51.58 47.02
N SER A 40 -4.99 -50.73 46.11
CA SER A 40 -4.74 -49.29 46.11
C SER A 40 -5.32 -48.60 47.35
N VAL A 41 -6.37 -49.19 47.95
CA VAL A 41 -7.01 -48.71 49.18
C VAL A 41 -6.99 -49.78 50.28
N THR A 42 -6.82 -49.33 51.52
CA THR A 42 -6.95 -50.24 52.68
C THR A 42 -8.43 -50.49 52.98
N PRO A 43 -8.89 -51.75 53.04
CA PRO A 43 -10.30 -52.03 53.27
C PRO A 43 -10.71 -51.74 54.72
N THR A 44 -11.97 -51.34 54.89
CA THR A 44 -12.62 -51.33 56.21
C THR A 44 -13.36 -52.65 56.40
N VAL A 45 -13.13 -53.32 57.54
CA VAL A 45 -13.90 -54.53 57.87
C VAL A 45 -15.29 -54.12 58.34
N VAL A 46 -16.31 -54.65 57.68
CA VAL A 46 -17.72 -54.40 57.99
C VAL A 46 -18.38 -55.70 58.47
N ASP A 47 -19.23 -55.59 59.48
CA ASP A 47 -19.82 -56.75 60.15
C ASP A 47 -20.82 -57.49 59.25
N GLY A 48 -20.77 -58.82 59.29
CA GLY A 48 -21.73 -59.67 58.62
C GLY A 48 -21.64 -59.61 57.09
N ASN A 49 -22.81 -59.51 56.44
CA ASN A 49 -22.99 -59.58 54.99
C ASN A 49 -23.72 -58.34 54.44
N PRO A 50 -23.08 -57.15 54.44
CA PRO A 50 -23.70 -55.95 53.92
C PRO A 50 -23.81 -56.00 52.39
N THR A 51 -24.80 -55.28 51.86
CA THR A 51 -24.90 -54.92 50.43
C THR A 51 -24.45 -53.48 50.23
N CYS A 52 -24.16 -53.07 48.98
CA CYS A 52 -23.83 -51.69 48.64
C CYS A 52 -24.89 -50.71 49.15
N THR A 53 -26.17 -51.02 48.94
CA THR A 53 -27.29 -50.20 49.41
C THR A 53 -27.39 -50.14 50.94
N SER A 54 -27.03 -51.20 51.67
CA SER A 54 -27.02 -51.19 53.13
C SER A 54 -25.92 -50.31 53.73
N LEU A 55 -24.84 -50.08 52.98
CA LEU A 55 -23.73 -49.17 53.35
C LEU A 55 -23.94 -47.74 52.83
N GLY A 56 -25.05 -47.47 52.14
CA GLY A 56 -25.43 -46.13 51.69
C GLY A 56 -24.99 -45.77 50.26
N TYR A 57 -24.49 -46.72 49.48
CA TYR A 57 -24.25 -46.53 48.05
C TYR A 57 -25.55 -46.59 47.24
N THR A 58 -25.58 -45.89 46.10
CA THR A 58 -26.77 -45.76 45.26
C THR A 58 -27.20 -47.09 44.67
N ASN A 59 -26.28 -47.80 44.02
CA ASN A 59 -26.53 -49.10 43.38
C ASN A 59 -25.47 -50.13 43.79
N GLY A 60 -25.78 -51.40 43.55
CA GLY A 60 -24.88 -52.53 43.76
C GLY A 60 -25.08 -53.59 42.69
N TYR A 61 -23.98 -54.09 42.12
CA TYR A 61 -23.98 -55.22 41.20
C TYR A 61 -23.20 -56.38 41.77
N LYS A 62 -23.85 -57.54 41.83
CA LYS A 62 -23.31 -58.78 42.37
C LYS A 62 -23.17 -59.84 41.27
N PRO A 63 -21.99 -59.97 40.64
CA PRO A 63 -21.71 -61.00 39.63
C PRO A 63 -22.10 -62.42 40.09
N GLN A 64 -22.62 -63.24 39.17
CA GLN A 64 -23.09 -64.61 39.42
C GLN A 64 -22.41 -65.59 38.45
N PRO A 65 -22.19 -66.87 38.85
CA PRO A 65 -22.52 -67.49 40.14
C PRO A 65 -21.61 -67.03 41.28
N GLU A 66 -21.94 -67.36 42.53
CA GLU A 66 -21.15 -67.00 43.72
C GLU A 66 -20.31 -68.18 44.25
N PRO A 67 -18.99 -68.00 44.52
CA PRO A 67 -18.20 -66.81 44.17
C PRO A 67 -17.99 -66.68 42.65
N PRO A 68 -17.88 -65.44 42.14
CA PRO A 68 -17.72 -65.21 40.71
C PRO A 68 -16.36 -65.76 40.21
N PRO A 69 -16.34 -66.63 39.18
CA PRO A 69 -15.11 -67.00 38.48
C PRO A 69 -14.43 -65.81 37.81
N SER A 70 -13.17 -65.97 37.38
CA SER A 70 -12.53 -65.00 36.48
C SER A 70 -13.31 -64.93 35.17
N ASP A 71 -13.95 -63.80 34.90
CA ASP A 71 -14.73 -63.54 33.69
C ASP A 71 -15.07 -62.04 33.55
N THR A 72 -15.69 -61.68 32.44
CA THR A 72 -16.27 -60.37 32.19
C THR A 72 -17.79 -60.41 32.41
N TYR A 73 -18.28 -59.51 33.25
CA TYR A 73 -19.66 -59.45 33.70
C TYR A 73 -20.32 -58.15 33.24
N THR A 74 -21.50 -58.23 32.65
CA THR A 74 -22.25 -57.04 32.20
C THR A 74 -23.14 -56.50 33.32
N TYR A 75 -23.07 -55.19 33.57
CA TYR A 75 -23.94 -54.52 34.52
C TYR A 75 -25.41 -54.62 34.08
N PRO A 76 -26.34 -54.96 34.99
CA PRO A 76 -27.74 -55.16 34.65
C PRO A 76 -28.36 -53.94 33.95
N GLY A 77 -28.99 -54.17 32.80
CA GLY A 77 -29.67 -53.12 32.04
C GLY A 77 -28.77 -52.19 31.22
N SER A 78 -27.48 -52.53 31.07
CA SER A 78 -26.53 -51.77 30.23
C SER A 78 -25.71 -52.70 29.32
N SER A 79 -24.85 -52.11 28.49
CA SER A 79 -23.79 -52.82 27.76
C SER A 79 -22.43 -52.78 28.47
N TYR A 80 -22.31 -52.04 29.58
CA TYR A 80 -21.05 -51.84 30.27
C TYR A 80 -20.67 -53.04 31.13
N THR A 81 -19.38 -53.27 31.30
CA THR A 81 -18.83 -54.47 31.91
C THR A 81 -17.88 -54.19 33.07
N VAL A 82 -17.69 -55.22 33.89
CA VAL A 82 -16.63 -55.35 34.88
C VAL A 82 -15.96 -56.70 34.71
N THR A 83 -14.65 -56.72 34.57
CA THR A 83 -13.84 -57.94 34.50
C THR A 83 -13.27 -58.23 35.86
N ILE A 84 -13.32 -59.50 36.27
CA ILE A 84 -12.69 -60.02 37.48
C ILE A 84 -11.65 -61.04 37.07
N ASP A 85 -10.47 -61.00 37.68
CA ASP A 85 -9.49 -62.10 37.66
C ASP A 85 -9.17 -62.54 39.10
N SER A 86 -9.59 -63.74 39.48
CA SER A 86 -9.61 -64.24 40.85
C SER A 86 -8.92 -65.59 41.02
N ASP A 87 -8.09 -65.73 42.05
CA ASP A 87 -7.54 -67.02 42.49
C ASP A 87 -8.40 -67.72 43.57
N GLY A 88 -9.54 -67.09 43.93
CA GLY A 88 -10.46 -67.54 44.97
C GLY A 88 -10.21 -66.95 46.37
N PHE A 89 -9.05 -66.32 46.60
CA PHE A 89 -8.71 -65.62 47.84
C PHE A 89 -8.42 -64.13 47.59
N PHE A 90 -7.77 -63.83 46.48
CA PHE A 90 -7.50 -62.50 45.95
C PHE A 90 -8.11 -62.36 44.56
N PHE A 91 -8.43 -61.12 44.18
CA PHE A 91 -8.79 -60.81 42.81
C PHE A 91 -8.40 -59.40 42.40
N ASP A 92 -8.22 -59.24 41.09
CA ASP A 92 -8.07 -57.98 40.40
C ASP A 92 -9.37 -57.69 39.64
N TRP A 93 -9.68 -56.41 39.44
CA TRP A 93 -10.85 -56.02 38.65
C TRP A 93 -10.59 -54.79 37.79
N THR A 94 -11.30 -54.71 36.68
CA THR A 94 -11.37 -53.53 35.80
C THR A 94 -12.81 -53.31 35.36
N SER A 95 -13.27 -52.06 35.26
CA SER A 95 -14.64 -51.71 34.91
C SER A 95 -14.71 -50.61 33.85
N GLU A 96 -15.77 -50.61 33.05
CA GLU A 96 -16.07 -49.56 32.06
C GLU A 96 -16.83 -48.36 32.64
N ILE A 97 -17.19 -48.40 33.92
CA ILE A 97 -17.84 -47.31 34.67
C ILE A 97 -17.08 -47.04 35.98
N ASP A 98 -17.39 -45.91 36.60
CA ASP A 98 -16.84 -45.56 37.91
C ASP A 98 -17.45 -46.44 39.02
N VAL A 99 -16.58 -47.03 39.84
CA VAL A 99 -16.93 -47.83 41.01
C VAL A 99 -16.56 -47.07 42.28
N ASP A 100 -17.57 -46.79 43.11
CA ASP A 100 -17.44 -46.06 44.37
C ASP A 100 -16.86 -46.94 45.49
N ALA A 101 -17.18 -48.25 45.45
CA ALA A 101 -16.62 -49.23 46.35
C ALA A 101 -16.76 -50.67 45.85
N VAL A 102 -15.96 -51.56 46.42
CA VAL A 102 -16.10 -53.01 46.24
C VAL A 102 -16.22 -53.70 47.59
N ILE A 103 -17.30 -54.46 47.77
CA ILE A 103 -17.53 -55.29 48.96
C ILE A 103 -17.07 -56.71 48.67
N VAL A 104 -16.15 -57.23 49.47
CA VAL A 104 -15.58 -58.58 49.32
C VAL A 104 -15.94 -59.41 50.54
N LYS A 105 -16.90 -60.33 50.37
CA LYS A 105 -17.42 -61.15 51.46
C LYS A 105 -16.62 -62.45 51.61
N GLY A 106 -16.27 -62.80 52.85
CA GLY A 106 -15.71 -64.10 53.22
C GLY A 106 -15.72 -64.31 54.73
N GLY A 107 -15.92 -65.54 55.21
CA GLY A 107 -15.99 -65.82 56.65
C GLY A 107 -17.17 -65.10 57.37
N PRO A 108 -16.98 -64.58 58.60
CA PRO A 108 -18.07 -63.93 59.35
C PRO A 108 -18.41 -62.50 58.88
N ASN A 109 -17.46 -61.78 58.27
CA ASN A 109 -17.55 -60.35 57.95
C ASN A 109 -17.27 -60.07 56.46
N ALA A 110 -17.22 -58.81 56.02
CA ALA A 110 -16.78 -58.42 54.68
C ALA A 110 -15.71 -57.31 54.75
N ASN A 111 -14.93 -57.17 53.68
CA ASN A 111 -14.07 -56.01 53.47
C ASN A 111 -14.79 -55.03 52.54
N GLU A 112 -14.81 -53.76 52.89
CA GLU A 112 -15.26 -52.64 52.06
C GLU A 112 -14.03 -51.87 51.55
N TYR A 113 -13.79 -51.92 50.24
CA TYR A 113 -12.79 -51.12 49.55
C TYR A 113 -13.46 -49.88 48.98
N LYS A 114 -13.33 -48.74 49.64
CA LYS A 114 -13.95 -47.47 49.24
C LYS A 114 -12.98 -46.61 48.44
N TYR A 115 -13.42 -46.09 47.30
CA TYR A 115 -12.63 -45.25 46.40
C TYR A 115 -13.11 -43.80 46.47
N VAL A 116 -12.18 -42.87 46.73
CA VAL A 116 -12.42 -41.41 46.69
C VAL A 116 -11.20 -40.73 46.05
N PRO A 117 -11.26 -40.30 44.77
CA PRO A 117 -12.39 -40.46 43.83
C PRO A 117 -12.67 -41.92 43.47
N ALA A 118 -13.81 -42.19 42.83
CA ALA A 118 -14.18 -43.51 42.32
C ALA A 118 -13.09 -44.07 41.38
N ALA A 119 -13.04 -45.40 41.25
CA ALA A 119 -12.01 -46.09 40.47
C ALA A 119 -12.62 -46.95 39.36
N MET A 120 -11.83 -47.24 38.32
CA MET A 120 -12.19 -48.17 37.24
C MET A 120 -11.41 -49.49 37.31
N GLY A 121 -10.64 -49.70 38.36
CA GLY A 121 -9.94 -50.96 38.60
C GLY A 121 -9.07 -50.90 39.84
N ASP A 122 -8.79 -52.06 40.41
CA ASP A 122 -7.84 -52.25 41.50
C ASP A 122 -7.37 -53.72 41.50
N THR A 123 -6.28 -54.00 42.22
CA THR A 123 -5.62 -55.31 42.24
C THR A 123 -5.46 -55.85 43.65
N GLY A 124 -5.46 -57.16 43.85
CA GLY A 124 -5.17 -57.79 45.13
C GLY A 124 -6.24 -57.56 46.21
N LEU A 125 -7.49 -57.35 45.81
CA LEU A 125 -8.62 -57.28 46.74
C LEU A 125 -8.88 -58.65 47.35
N SER A 126 -9.26 -58.70 48.63
CA SER A 126 -9.52 -59.95 49.35
C SER A 126 -10.60 -59.78 50.40
N SER A 127 -11.13 -60.90 50.90
CA SER A 127 -12.02 -60.89 52.05
C SER A 127 -11.24 -60.70 53.37
N PRO A 128 -11.91 -60.50 54.54
CA PRO A 128 -11.21 -60.28 55.80
C PRO A 128 -10.19 -61.39 56.13
N ILE A 129 -9.10 -61.02 56.81
CA ILE A 129 -8.10 -61.99 57.27
C ILE A 129 -8.70 -62.89 58.35
N ASN A 130 -8.58 -64.20 58.17
CA ASN A 130 -8.93 -65.18 59.19
C ASN A 130 -7.88 -65.14 60.32
N PRO A 131 -8.28 -64.77 61.55
CA PRO A 131 -7.33 -64.61 62.65
C PRO A 131 -6.66 -65.93 63.07
N ASN A 132 -7.23 -67.08 62.70
CA ASN A 132 -6.69 -68.39 63.02
C ASN A 132 -5.60 -68.86 62.04
N THR A 133 -5.59 -68.35 60.80
CA THR A 133 -4.66 -68.78 59.75
C THR A 133 -3.73 -67.66 59.28
N GLY A 134 -4.06 -66.39 59.57
CA GLY A 134 -3.32 -65.23 59.06
C GLY A 134 -3.47 -65.00 57.56
N GLN A 135 -4.40 -65.72 56.90
CA GLN A 135 -4.71 -65.62 55.47
C GLN A 135 -6.15 -65.12 55.29
N PRO A 136 -6.52 -64.49 54.16
CA PRO A 136 -7.91 -64.16 53.85
C PRO A 136 -8.83 -65.39 53.94
N TYR A 137 -10.09 -65.19 54.29
CA TYR A 137 -11.10 -66.20 53.98
C TYR A 137 -11.22 -66.38 52.45
N ALA A 138 -11.65 -67.56 52.01
CA ALA A 138 -12.06 -67.72 50.61
C ALA A 138 -13.22 -66.76 50.30
N ILE A 139 -13.19 -66.14 49.13
CA ILE A 139 -14.20 -65.21 48.68
C ILE A 139 -15.52 -65.98 48.49
N SER A 140 -16.61 -65.50 49.11
CA SER A 140 -17.95 -66.03 48.88
C SER A 140 -18.71 -65.24 47.83
N HIS A 141 -18.54 -63.92 47.78
CA HIS A 141 -19.03 -63.07 46.70
C HIS A 141 -18.39 -61.69 46.73
N ILE A 142 -18.56 -60.98 45.61
CA ILE A 142 -18.10 -59.63 45.36
C ILE A 142 -19.31 -58.79 44.96
N GLU A 143 -19.43 -57.58 45.48
CA GLU A 143 -20.44 -56.60 45.06
C GLU A 143 -19.76 -55.28 44.69
N PHE A 144 -20.00 -54.79 43.47
CA PHE A 144 -19.51 -53.50 42.97
C PHE A 144 -20.55 -52.42 43.24
N CYS A 145 -20.18 -51.39 43.99
CA CYS A 145 -21.02 -50.25 44.32
C CYS A 145 -20.75 -49.11 43.34
N TYR A 146 -21.80 -48.56 42.73
CA TYR A 146 -21.69 -47.51 41.71
C TYR A 146 -22.86 -46.54 41.78
N THR A 147 -22.64 -45.32 41.31
CA THR A 147 -23.64 -44.25 41.35
C THR A 147 -24.52 -44.24 40.10
N ASP A 148 -23.93 -44.32 38.91
CA ASP A 148 -24.64 -44.39 37.64
C ASP A 148 -23.95 -45.36 36.66
N LEU A 149 -24.64 -45.68 35.56
CA LEU A 149 -24.12 -46.54 34.49
C LEU A 149 -23.63 -45.65 33.34
N VAL A 150 -22.72 -44.73 33.65
CA VAL A 150 -22.13 -43.82 32.66
C VAL A 150 -20.61 -43.94 32.75
N PRO A 151 -19.91 -44.27 31.64
CA PRO A 151 -18.46 -44.23 31.60
C PRO A 151 -17.97 -42.81 31.88
N PRO A 152 -16.82 -42.64 32.55
CA PRO A 152 -16.25 -41.33 32.74
C PRO A 152 -16.06 -40.63 31.40
N GLN A 153 -16.50 -39.38 31.34
CA GLN A 153 -16.47 -38.56 30.13
C GLN A 153 -15.23 -37.67 30.15
N ALA A 154 -14.69 -37.37 28.98
CA ALA A 154 -13.67 -36.34 28.84
C ALA A 154 -14.21 -34.99 29.32
N SER A 155 -13.36 -34.21 29.99
CA SER A 155 -13.68 -32.84 30.43
C SER A 155 -12.64 -31.90 29.84
N LEU A 156 -13.06 -31.11 28.85
CA LEU A 156 -12.18 -30.18 28.14
C LEU A 156 -12.60 -28.74 28.44
N THR A 157 -11.60 -27.86 28.56
CA THR A 157 -11.78 -26.41 28.41
C THR A 157 -11.20 -26.01 27.07
N VAL A 158 -11.96 -25.23 26.29
CA VAL A 158 -11.51 -24.71 24.99
C VAL A 158 -11.41 -23.19 25.08
N ILE A 159 -10.28 -22.64 24.68
CA ILE A 159 -10.01 -21.20 24.63
C ILE A 159 -9.66 -20.84 23.21
N LYS A 160 -10.08 -19.65 22.77
CA LYS A 160 -9.86 -19.17 21.42
C LYS A 160 -9.42 -17.71 21.41
N THR A 161 -8.43 -17.39 20.58
CA THR A 161 -8.07 -16.00 20.23
C THR A 161 -8.53 -15.68 18.81
N ALA A 162 -8.58 -14.40 18.46
CA ALA A 162 -8.79 -13.94 17.10
C ALA A 162 -7.97 -12.68 16.85
N ASP A 163 -7.00 -12.77 15.95
CA ASP A 163 -6.12 -11.71 15.52
C ASP A 163 -6.46 -11.38 14.06
N THR A 164 -6.87 -10.13 13.81
CA THR A 164 -7.37 -9.65 12.53
C THR A 164 -6.29 -8.87 11.78
N THR A 165 -6.27 -9.02 10.45
CA THR A 165 -5.35 -8.31 9.56
C THR A 165 -6.06 -7.86 8.29
N PHE A 166 -5.73 -6.67 7.82
CA PHE A 166 -6.11 -6.18 6.49
C PHE A 166 -4.98 -5.30 5.94
N ASP A 167 -5.01 -5.10 4.63
CA ASP A 167 -4.07 -4.24 3.90
C ASP A 167 -4.79 -2.98 3.41
N ARG A 168 -4.06 -1.86 3.35
CA ARG A 168 -4.56 -0.57 2.84
C ARG A 168 -3.70 -0.07 1.69
N ALA A 169 -4.33 0.17 0.54
CA ALA A 169 -3.67 0.79 -0.60
C ALA A 169 -4.15 2.24 -0.78
N TRP A 170 -3.23 3.15 -1.08
CA TRP A 170 -3.54 4.57 -1.28
C TRP A 170 -3.53 4.93 -2.76
N THR A 171 -4.59 5.60 -3.22
CA THR A 171 -4.64 6.19 -4.55
C THR A 171 -4.56 7.71 -4.44
N TRP A 172 -3.73 8.32 -5.28
CA TRP A 172 -3.48 9.74 -5.26
C TRP A 172 -4.07 10.46 -6.47
N GLU A 173 -4.67 11.61 -6.23
CA GLU A 173 -5.09 12.56 -7.26
C GLU A 173 -4.19 13.81 -7.21
N ILE A 174 -3.94 14.41 -8.38
CA ILE A 174 -3.17 15.64 -8.49
C ILE A 174 -3.90 16.61 -9.42
N ASP A 175 -4.08 17.83 -8.95
CA ASP A 175 -4.62 18.95 -9.70
C ASP A 175 -3.61 20.08 -9.77
N LYS A 176 -3.63 20.81 -10.88
CA LYS A 176 -2.79 21.97 -11.09
C LYS A 176 -3.60 23.14 -11.60
N SER A 177 -3.34 24.31 -11.03
CA SER A 177 -3.95 25.56 -11.48
C SER A 177 -2.97 26.72 -11.41
N ALA A 178 -3.30 27.81 -12.10
CA ALA A 178 -2.63 29.08 -11.94
C ALA A 178 -3.64 30.24 -11.97
N ASP A 179 -3.21 31.40 -11.50
CA ASP A 179 -4.04 32.61 -11.51
C ASP A 179 -4.17 33.27 -12.90
N GLN A 180 -3.44 32.77 -13.91
CA GLN A 180 -3.47 33.25 -15.30
C GLN A 180 -3.59 32.09 -16.29
N THR A 181 -4.34 32.30 -17.36
CA THR A 181 -4.36 31.45 -18.57
C THR A 181 -3.77 32.14 -19.78
N GLU A 182 -3.77 33.47 -19.79
CA GLU A 182 -3.27 34.31 -20.88
C GLU A 182 -2.55 35.54 -20.32
N LEU A 183 -1.52 36.01 -21.03
CA LEU A 183 -0.77 37.22 -20.68
C LEU A 183 -0.46 38.04 -21.93
N THR A 184 -0.56 39.37 -21.83
CA THR A 184 -0.05 40.30 -22.85
C THR A 184 0.97 41.23 -22.21
N LEU A 185 2.19 41.27 -22.75
CA LEU A 185 3.30 42.06 -22.21
C LEU A 185 3.92 42.95 -23.30
N MET A 186 4.51 44.07 -22.88
CA MET A 186 5.26 44.96 -23.77
C MET A 186 6.77 44.74 -23.64
N PRO A 187 7.57 45.00 -24.69
CA PRO A 187 9.04 44.96 -24.60
C PRO A 187 9.56 45.89 -23.49
N GLY A 188 10.44 45.36 -22.64
CA GLY A 188 11.04 46.12 -21.54
C GLY A 188 10.12 46.33 -20.33
N GLN A 189 8.92 45.77 -20.33
CA GLN A 189 8.09 45.67 -19.14
C GLN A 189 8.75 44.77 -18.09
N ALA A 190 8.59 45.10 -16.80
CA ALA A 190 9.05 44.23 -15.72
C ALA A 190 8.38 42.85 -15.80
N PRO A 191 9.07 41.75 -15.44
CA PRO A 191 8.49 40.41 -15.47
C PRO A 191 7.18 40.32 -14.69
N PHE A 192 6.18 39.68 -15.31
CA PHE A 192 4.87 39.41 -14.71
C PHE A 192 4.93 38.12 -13.89
N THR A 193 4.40 38.12 -12.68
CA THR A 193 4.39 36.93 -11.81
C THR A 193 3.10 36.15 -12.01
N VAL A 194 3.20 34.86 -12.35
CA VAL A 194 2.09 33.91 -12.38
C VAL A 194 2.21 33.00 -11.16
N ASN A 195 1.14 32.89 -10.38
CA ASN A 195 1.09 32.06 -9.18
C ASN A 195 0.42 30.73 -9.49
N TYR A 196 1.11 29.63 -9.17
CA TYR A 196 0.66 28.26 -9.39
C TYR A 196 0.25 27.60 -8.07
N SER A 197 -0.76 26.74 -8.16
CA SER A 197 -1.17 25.79 -7.11
C SER A 197 -1.05 24.37 -7.65
N VAL A 198 -0.48 23.47 -6.84
CA VAL A 198 -0.52 22.02 -7.06
C VAL A 198 -1.19 21.41 -5.83
N ASP A 199 -2.33 20.78 -6.04
CA ASP A 199 -3.14 20.17 -5.01
C ASP A 199 -3.06 18.65 -5.15
N VAL A 200 -2.72 17.95 -4.07
CA VAL A 200 -2.70 16.49 -4.03
C VAL A 200 -3.62 15.97 -2.93
N ASP A 201 -4.38 14.93 -3.25
CA ASP A 201 -5.34 14.27 -2.35
C ASP A 201 -5.08 12.75 -2.36
N ALA A 202 -5.39 12.09 -1.24
CA ALA A 202 -5.13 10.67 -1.03
C ALA A 202 -6.41 9.96 -0.59
N THR A 203 -6.76 8.87 -1.27
CA THR A 203 -7.93 8.04 -0.96
C THR A 203 -7.49 6.62 -0.59
N PRO A 204 -7.85 6.09 0.60
CA PRO A 204 -7.52 4.73 0.99
C PRO A 204 -8.51 3.72 0.41
N THR A 205 -8.01 2.52 0.09
CA THR A 205 -8.81 1.34 -0.26
C THR A 205 -8.33 0.16 0.59
N ASP A 206 -9.23 -0.39 1.40
CA ASP A 206 -8.93 -1.50 2.32
C ASP A 206 -9.32 -2.85 1.70
N GLY A 207 -8.48 -3.87 1.90
CA GLY A 207 -8.64 -5.20 1.32
C GLY A 207 -7.86 -6.29 2.06
N GLU A 208 -7.81 -7.49 1.48
CA GLU A 208 -7.10 -8.65 2.05
C GLU A 208 -7.44 -8.95 3.52
N TRP A 209 -8.71 -8.78 3.88
CA TRP A 209 -9.22 -9.05 5.22
C TRP A 209 -8.95 -10.52 5.60
N ALA A 210 -8.40 -10.76 6.79
CA ALA A 210 -8.14 -12.09 7.29
C ALA A 210 -8.21 -12.15 8.81
N VAL A 211 -8.38 -13.37 9.33
CA VAL A 211 -8.30 -13.67 10.76
C VAL A 211 -7.45 -14.92 10.97
N SER A 212 -6.62 -14.88 12.01
CA SER A 212 -5.87 -16.03 12.49
C SER A 212 -5.90 -16.08 14.02
N GLY A 213 -5.39 -17.16 14.61
CA GLY A 213 -5.30 -17.24 16.06
C GLY A 213 -5.01 -18.65 16.54
N LEU A 214 -5.20 -18.85 17.84
CA LEU A 214 -4.99 -20.10 18.55
C LEU A 214 -6.30 -20.67 19.08
N ILE A 215 -6.39 -21.99 19.07
CA ILE A 215 -7.38 -22.79 19.79
C ILE A 215 -6.60 -23.63 20.80
N THR A 216 -6.79 -23.37 22.08
CA THR A 216 -6.16 -24.13 23.17
C THR A 216 -7.19 -25.07 23.77
N ILE A 217 -6.85 -26.35 23.85
CA ILE A 217 -7.70 -27.43 24.36
C ILE A 217 -7.01 -28.02 25.59
N ASP A 218 -7.54 -27.73 26.77
CA ASP A 218 -7.01 -28.23 28.03
C ASP A 218 -7.86 -29.41 28.53
N ASN A 219 -7.22 -30.55 28.79
CA ASN A 219 -7.90 -31.67 29.44
C ASN A 219 -7.84 -31.52 30.95
N ILE A 220 -8.92 -30.96 31.51
CA ILE A 220 -9.09 -30.74 32.95
C ILE A 220 -9.69 -31.95 33.68
N GLY A 221 -9.96 -33.05 32.94
CA GLY A 221 -10.48 -34.30 33.48
C GLY A 221 -9.40 -35.22 34.03
N THR A 222 -9.84 -36.33 34.62
CA THR A 222 -8.95 -37.35 35.22
C THR A 222 -8.62 -38.50 34.28
N ILE A 223 -9.18 -38.52 33.06
CA ILE A 223 -8.96 -39.53 32.04
C ILE A 223 -8.48 -38.88 30.73
N PRO A 224 -7.78 -39.62 29.85
CA PRO A 224 -7.45 -39.11 28.52
C PRO A 224 -8.69 -38.76 27.68
N ALA A 225 -8.64 -37.64 26.95
CA ALA A 225 -9.67 -37.23 26.01
C ALA A 225 -9.34 -37.73 24.60
N ASN A 226 -10.25 -38.51 23.99
CA ASN A 226 -10.06 -39.05 22.65
C ASN A 226 -10.67 -38.10 21.60
N ILE A 227 -9.92 -37.06 21.24
CA ILE A 227 -10.33 -36.03 20.30
C ILE A 227 -10.45 -36.62 18.89
N ALA A 228 -11.64 -36.57 18.32
CA ALA A 228 -11.97 -37.05 16.98
C ALA A 228 -11.72 -36.00 15.90
N SER A 229 -11.99 -34.72 16.19
CA SER A 229 -11.77 -33.61 15.26
C SER A 229 -11.81 -32.26 15.97
N VAL A 230 -11.13 -31.29 15.37
CA VAL A 230 -11.24 -29.86 15.67
C VAL A 230 -11.64 -29.17 14.37
N THR A 231 -12.72 -28.38 14.42
CA THR A 231 -13.20 -27.59 13.27
C THR A 231 -13.39 -26.15 13.71
N ASP A 232 -13.18 -25.21 12.79
CA ASP A 232 -13.30 -23.78 13.08
C ASP A 232 -14.09 -23.08 11.97
N VAL A 233 -15.10 -22.30 12.38
CA VAL A 233 -16.04 -21.65 11.47
C VAL A 233 -16.29 -20.23 11.93
N VAL A 234 -15.91 -19.27 11.08
CA VAL A 234 -16.32 -17.88 11.20
C VAL A 234 -17.77 -17.76 10.74
N SER A 235 -18.56 -16.89 11.40
CA SER A 235 -19.94 -16.59 11.00
C SER A 235 -20.05 -16.31 9.50
N ASP A 236 -21.25 -16.54 8.95
CA ASP A 236 -21.51 -16.66 7.51
C ASP A 236 -20.99 -17.96 6.86
N GLY A 237 -20.50 -18.91 7.67
CA GLY A 237 -20.11 -20.25 7.22
C GLY A 237 -18.74 -20.32 6.57
N ILE A 238 -17.86 -19.37 6.89
CA ILE A 238 -16.50 -19.33 6.38
C ILE A 238 -15.64 -20.29 7.21
N ALA A 239 -15.25 -21.41 6.62
CA ALA A 239 -14.38 -22.37 7.28
C ALA A 239 -12.96 -21.83 7.40
N ALA A 240 -12.33 -22.03 8.57
CA ALA A 240 -10.92 -21.76 8.76
C ALA A 240 -10.09 -23.04 8.67
N ASP A 241 -8.87 -22.92 8.15
CA ASP A 241 -7.91 -24.01 8.14
C ASP A 241 -7.33 -24.16 9.54
N VAL A 242 -7.38 -25.37 10.10
CA VAL A 242 -6.94 -25.67 11.48
C VAL A 242 -5.79 -26.66 11.43
N ASP A 243 -4.68 -26.31 12.05
CA ASP A 243 -3.52 -27.19 12.22
C ASP A 243 -3.18 -27.35 13.70
N CYS A 244 -3.26 -28.59 14.18
CA CYS A 244 -2.96 -28.97 15.56
C CYS A 244 -1.60 -29.67 15.70
N GLY A 245 -0.82 -29.83 14.61
CA GLY A 245 0.44 -30.57 14.60
C GLY A 245 0.31 -32.07 14.89
N VAL A 246 -0.92 -32.60 14.94
CA VAL A 246 -1.26 -33.99 15.24
C VAL A 246 -2.24 -34.55 14.22
N THR A 247 -2.32 -35.87 14.10
CA THR A 247 -3.33 -36.55 13.29
C THR A 247 -4.48 -37.02 14.16
N PHE A 248 -5.71 -36.69 13.80
CA PHE A 248 -6.89 -37.19 14.48
C PHE A 248 -7.31 -38.59 14.00
N PRO A 249 -7.84 -39.47 14.87
CA PRO A 249 -8.12 -39.21 16.30
C PRO A 249 -6.84 -39.13 17.15
N TYR A 250 -6.85 -38.24 18.14
CA TYR A 250 -5.73 -37.97 19.05
C TYR A 250 -6.17 -38.20 20.50
N SER A 251 -5.34 -38.86 21.31
CA SER A 251 -5.60 -39.08 22.73
C SER A 251 -4.81 -38.07 23.55
N LEU A 252 -5.48 -37.04 24.07
CA LEU A 252 -4.89 -36.01 24.92
C LEU A 252 -4.88 -36.50 26.37
N PRO A 253 -3.71 -36.70 27.01
CA PRO A 253 -3.64 -37.15 28.41
C PRO A 253 -4.40 -36.23 29.37
N ALA A 254 -4.73 -36.76 30.56
CA ALA A 254 -5.23 -35.94 31.66
C ALA A 254 -4.19 -34.90 32.08
N ASP A 255 -4.64 -33.71 32.46
CA ASP A 255 -3.80 -32.56 32.84
C ASP A 255 -2.83 -32.06 31.74
N ASP A 256 -3.11 -32.35 30.48
CA ASP A 256 -2.30 -31.93 29.32
C ASP A 256 -3.09 -31.00 28.38
N SER A 257 -2.38 -30.32 27.48
CA SER A 257 -2.92 -29.31 26.57
C SER A 257 -2.56 -29.60 25.11
N LEU A 258 -3.50 -29.34 24.21
CA LEU A 258 -3.28 -29.32 22.75
C LEU A 258 -3.54 -27.91 22.21
N GLU A 259 -2.58 -27.39 21.45
CA GLU A 259 -2.71 -26.09 20.78
C GLU A 259 -2.87 -26.29 19.27
N CYS A 260 -3.85 -25.63 18.68
CA CYS A 260 -4.06 -25.58 17.25
C CYS A 260 -4.00 -24.14 16.75
N THR A 261 -3.27 -23.90 15.66
CA THR A 261 -3.36 -22.65 14.91
C THR A 261 -4.53 -22.70 13.96
N TYR A 262 -5.15 -21.57 13.68
CA TYR A 262 -6.11 -21.44 12.58
C TYR A 262 -5.88 -20.17 11.76
N SER A 263 -6.30 -20.18 10.49
CA SER A 263 -6.36 -18.97 9.67
C SER A 263 -7.40 -19.07 8.56
N THR A 264 -7.94 -17.92 8.13
CA THR A 264 -8.79 -17.81 6.94
C THR A 264 -8.86 -16.37 6.43
N GLY A 265 -9.12 -16.23 5.12
CA GLY A 265 -9.46 -14.95 4.50
C GLY A 265 -10.94 -14.62 4.69
N LEU A 266 -11.25 -13.33 4.73
CA LEU A 266 -12.59 -12.78 4.96
C LEU A 266 -12.99 -11.88 3.77
N PRO A 267 -14.29 -11.75 3.48
CA PRO A 267 -14.74 -10.96 2.34
C PRO A 267 -14.69 -9.44 2.58
N ASP A 268 -14.78 -9.00 3.85
CA ASP A 268 -14.89 -7.60 4.25
C ASP A 268 -14.63 -7.42 5.75
N ALA A 269 -14.69 -6.16 6.21
CA ALA A 269 -14.48 -5.74 7.59
C ALA A 269 -15.64 -6.01 8.56
N SER A 270 -16.74 -6.64 8.12
CA SER A 270 -17.91 -6.80 8.98
C SER A 270 -17.56 -7.58 10.25
N ASP A 271 -18.10 -7.13 11.38
CA ASP A 271 -17.98 -7.82 12.66
C ASP A 271 -18.49 -9.26 12.54
N ARG A 272 -17.67 -10.21 12.98
CA ARG A 272 -17.97 -11.64 12.92
C ARG A 272 -17.65 -12.31 14.24
N VAL A 273 -18.15 -13.53 14.40
CA VAL A 273 -17.78 -14.41 15.52
C VAL A 273 -17.15 -15.66 14.95
N ASN A 274 -15.96 -16.00 15.42
CA ASN A 274 -15.31 -17.25 15.06
C ASN A 274 -15.55 -18.31 16.13
N THR A 275 -16.00 -19.50 15.71
CA THR A 275 -16.39 -20.60 16.61
C THR A 275 -15.56 -21.85 16.34
N ALA A 276 -14.75 -22.22 17.33
CA ALA A 276 -14.07 -23.51 17.36
C ALA A 276 -14.99 -24.57 17.95
N THR A 277 -14.98 -25.77 17.38
CA THR A 277 -15.73 -26.94 17.85
C THR A 277 -14.80 -28.15 17.94
N VAL A 278 -14.69 -28.72 19.14
CA VAL A 278 -13.88 -29.91 19.45
C VAL A 278 -14.81 -31.08 19.73
N THR A 279 -14.69 -32.14 18.95
CA THR A 279 -15.45 -33.38 19.14
C THR A 279 -14.55 -34.44 19.73
N ALA A 280 -14.96 -35.06 20.84
CA ALA A 280 -14.27 -36.21 21.45
C ALA A 280 -15.19 -37.44 21.46
N THR A 281 -14.64 -38.64 21.21
CA THR A 281 -15.45 -39.88 21.15
C THR A 281 -15.93 -40.36 22.51
N ASN A 282 -15.27 -39.93 23.59
CA ASN A 282 -15.64 -40.17 24.98
C ASN A 282 -16.25 -38.92 25.65
N ALA A 283 -16.92 -38.08 24.88
CA ALA A 283 -17.77 -37.00 25.36
C ALA A 283 -19.15 -37.08 24.70
N THR A 284 -20.20 -36.64 25.41
CA THR A 284 -21.58 -36.71 24.91
C THR A 284 -21.89 -35.55 23.95
N GLU A 285 -21.34 -34.37 24.21
CA GLU A 285 -21.54 -33.15 23.41
C GLU A 285 -20.18 -32.58 23.00
N PRO A 286 -20.10 -31.86 21.88
CA PRO A 286 -18.87 -31.17 21.50
C PRO A 286 -18.58 -29.98 22.44
N PHE A 287 -17.31 -29.62 22.54
CA PHE A 287 -16.86 -28.44 23.27
C PHE A 287 -16.68 -27.29 22.29
N THR A 288 -17.10 -26.09 22.68
CA THR A 288 -17.02 -24.91 21.82
C THR A 288 -16.34 -23.74 22.52
N ALA A 289 -15.67 -22.91 21.72
CA ALA A 289 -15.14 -21.61 22.14
C ALA A 289 -15.33 -20.59 21.03
N THR A 290 -15.60 -19.35 21.42
CA THR A 290 -15.84 -18.26 20.47
C THR A 290 -14.88 -17.11 20.71
N ALA A 291 -14.51 -16.41 19.63
CA ALA A 291 -13.79 -15.14 19.69
C ALA A 291 -14.41 -14.16 18.70
N ASP A 292 -14.51 -12.89 19.10
CA ASP A 292 -15.00 -11.81 18.24
C ASP A 292 -13.93 -11.46 17.21
N VAL A 293 -14.34 -11.32 15.96
CA VAL A 293 -13.50 -10.91 14.83
C VAL A 293 -13.84 -9.46 14.54
N LEU A 294 -13.02 -8.56 15.09
CA LEU A 294 -13.18 -7.12 14.99
C LEU A 294 -11.93 -6.51 14.37
N PHE A 295 -12.11 -5.61 13.41
CA PHE A 295 -11.01 -4.89 12.76
C PHE A 295 -10.78 -3.54 13.43
N SER A 296 -9.51 -3.17 13.56
CA SER A 296 -9.13 -1.81 13.97
C SER A 296 -9.05 -0.89 12.75
N GLU A 297 -9.01 0.42 12.96
CA GLU A 297 -8.79 1.40 11.88
C GLU A 297 -7.35 1.37 11.32
N THR A 298 -6.43 0.72 12.04
CA THR A 298 -5.01 0.62 11.68
C THR A 298 -4.77 -0.62 10.83
N PRO A 299 -4.26 -0.46 9.59
CA PRO A 299 -3.95 -1.58 8.70
C PRO A 299 -2.70 -2.33 9.16
N THR A 300 -2.55 -3.55 8.66
CA THR A 300 -1.37 -4.40 8.93
C THR A 300 -0.22 -4.03 8.02
N ASN A 301 -0.54 -3.82 6.75
CA ASN A 301 0.38 -3.35 5.72
C ASN A 301 -0.27 -2.18 4.98
N GLU A 302 0.54 -1.23 4.59
CA GLU A 302 0.15 -0.13 3.71
C GLU A 302 0.95 -0.21 2.41
N SER A 303 0.37 0.31 1.33
CA SER A 303 1.08 0.52 0.07
C SER A 303 0.72 1.87 -0.53
N ASP A 304 1.74 2.53 -1.09
CA ASP A 304 1.65 3.84 -1.75
C ASP A 304 1.21 4.97 -0.80
N GLU A 305 1.51 4.83 0.50
CA GLU A 305 1.16 5.78 1.55
C GLU A 305 1.88 7.13 1.44
N CYS A 306 2.90 7.25 0.57
CA CYS A 306 3.57 8.51 0.28
C CYS A 306 3.84 8.71 -1.22
N ILE A 307 3.87 9.97 -1.64
CA ILE A 307 4.25 10.38 -3.00
C ILE A 307 5.37 11.41 -3.00
N ASP A 308 6.27 11.33 -3.98
CA ASP A 308 7.21 12.39 -4.31
C ASP A 308 6.63 13.28 -5.41
N VAL A 309 6.44 14.56 -5.12
CA VAL A 309 5.84 15.54 -6.04
C VAL A 309 6.92 16.38 -6.71
N THR A 310 6.84 16.47 -8.03
CA THR A 310 7.78 17.20 -8.89
C THR A 310 7.03 18.13 -9.83
N ASP A 311 7.77 19.08 -10.40
CA ASP A 311 7.25 20.00 -11.39
C ASP A 311 8.33 20.32 -12.44
N THR A 312 7.93 20.51 -13.70
CA THR A 312 8.89 20.70 -14.80
C THR A 312 9.68 22.00 -14.74
N ASN A 313 9.19 23.01 -14.01
CA ASN A 313 9.74 24.37 -14.04
C ASN A 313 10.31 24.83 -12.69
N VAL A 314 10.24 24.01 -11.65
CA VAL A 314 10.84 24.29 -10.33
C VAL A 314 11.55 23.05 -9.78
N PRO A 315 12.44 23.19 -8.78
CA PRO A 315 12.94 22.03 -8.05
C PRO A 315 11.81 21.17 -7.47
N PRO A 316 12.08 19.89 -7.10
CA PRO A 316 11.08 19.01 -6.51
C PRO A 316 10.31 19.69 -5.37
N LEU A 317 8.98 19.53 -5.37
CA LEU A 317 8.09 20.18 -4.42
C LEU A 317 8.16 19.51 -3.04
N GLY A 318 8.42 18.20 -3.01
CA GLY A 318 8.69 17.42 -1.80
C GLY A 318 7.89 16.12 -1.75
N THR A 319 8.05 15.39 -0.66
CA THR A 319 7.28 14.19 -0.35
C THR A 319 6.02 14.56 0.43
N VAL A 320 4.91 13.89 0.16
CA VAL A 320 3.65 13.99 0.91
C VAL A 320 3.20 12.59 1.30
N CYS A 321 2.94 12.34 2.57
CA CYS A 321 2.32 11.10 3.02
C CYS A 321 0.81 11.27 3.27
N ALA A 322 0.08 10.17 3.31
CA ALA A 322 -1.38 10.16 3.35
C ALA A 322 -1.97 10.88 4.59
N ASP A 323 -1.24 10.90 5.71
CA ASP A 323 -1.62 11.64 6.92
C ASP A 323 -1.43 13.18 6.80
N GLU A 324 -0.73 13.62 5.77
CA GLU A 324 -0.56 15.03 5.40
C GLU A 324 -1.56 15.50 4.33
N ALA A 325 -2.31 14.59 3.72
CA ALA A 325 -3.27 14.88 2.66
C ALA A 325 -4.62 15.42 3.23
N PRO A 326 -5.31 16.33 2.51
CA PRO A 326 -4.89 16.98 1.27
C PRO A 326 -3.76 18.00 1.48
N LYS A 327 -2.87 18.13 0.49
CA LYS A 327 -1.73 19.05 0.52
C LYS A 327 -1.69 19.97 -0.69
N THR A 328 -1.51 21.26 -0.43
CA THR A 328 -1.31 22.27 -1.48
C THR A 328 0.13 22.77 -1.48
N PHE A 329 0.76 22.77 -2.65
CA PHE A 329 2.01 23.47 -2.92
C PHE A 329 1.73 24.77 -3.68
N LEU A 330 2.28 25.87 -3.18
CA LEU A 330 2.19 27.18 -3.81
C LEU A 330 3.57 27.65 -4.25
N TYR A 331 3.67 28.11 -5.49
CA TYR A 331 4.88 28.73 -6.02
C TYR A 331 4.53 29.69 -7.14
N SER A 332 5.52 30.41 -7.66
CA SER A 332 5.33 31.33 -8.78
C SER A 332 6.44 31.22 -9.80
N LEU A 333 6.12 31.57 -11.04
CA LEU A 333 7.06 31.76 -12.13
C LEU A 333 6.90 33.18 -12.68
N THR A 334 8.02 33.81 -13.02
CA THR A 334 8.03 35.10 -13.68
C THR A 334 8.10 34.94 -15.21
N PHE A 335 7.28 35.72 -15.92
CA PHE A 335 7.18 35.76 -17.39
C PHE A 335 7.64 37.12 -17.89
N GLY A 336 8.57 37.18 -18.84
CA GLY A 336 9.04 38.46 -19.37
C GLY A 336 10.10 38.32 -20.46
N THR A 337 10.44 39.43 -21.11
CA THR A 337 11.42 39.44 -22.21
C THR A 337 12.87 39.35 -21.74
N GLU A 338 13.15 39.69 -20.47
CA GLU A 338 14.49 39.62 -19.87
C GLU A 338 14.38 39.39 -18.36
N GLY A 339 15.31 38.61 -17.79
CA GLY A 339 15.42 38.43 -16.34
C GLY A 339 14.24 37.68 -15.69
N ALA A 340 13.53 36.86 -16.45
CA ALA A 340 12.37 36.09 -16.02
C ALA A 340 12.68 34.58 -16.02
N ASP A 341 11.92 33.79 -15.25
CA ASP A 341 12.01 32.33 -15.23
C ASP A 341 11.57 31.74 -16.58
N VAL A 342 10.51 32.31 -17.15
CA VAL A 342 10.01 32.04 -18.50
C VAL A 342 10.34 33.24 -19.39
N VAL A 343 11.40 33.09 -20.19
CA VAL A 343 11.84 34.12 -21.15
C VAL A 343 10.96 34.07 -22.40
N LEU A 344 10.33 35.20 -22.72
CA LEU A 344 9.42 35.37 -23.84
C LEU A 344 10.07 36.11 -25.00
N GLU A 345 9.75 35.68 -26.22
CA GLU A 345 10.08 36.39 -27.44
C GLU A 345 8.87 37.16 -27.99
N CYS A 346 9.11 38.02 -28.98
CA CYS A 346 8.05 38.75 -29.67
C CYS A 346 7.01 37.80 -30.27
N GLY A 347 5.73 38.12 -30.07
CA GLY A 347 4.60 37.29 -30.50
C GLY A 347 4.16 36.28 -29.43
N GLU A 348 3.41 35.27 -29.88
CA GLU A 348 2.77 34.29 -29.00
C GLU A 348 3.74 33.18 -28.59
N THR A 349 3.74 32.87 -27.29
CA THR A 349 4.47 31.78 -26.66
C THR A 349 3.50 30.97 -25.81
N ILE A 350 3.46 29.66 -26.02
CA ILE A 350 2.68 28.73 -25.19
C ILE A 350 3.63 28.10 -24.17
N HIS A 351 3.38 28.35 -22.90
CA HIS A 351 4.13 27.75 -21.80
C HIS A 351 3.27 26.71 -21.08
N ILE A 352 3.73 25.46 -21.07
CA ILE A 352 3.08 24.36 -20.35
C ILE A 352 3.89 24.10 -19.08
N ASN A 353 3.20 24.07 -17.95
CA ASN A 353 3.79 23.75 -16.67
C ASN A 353 3.14 22.48 -16.12
N THR A 354 3.92 21.43 -15.89
CA THR A 354 3.40 20.11 -15.51
C THR A 354 3.94 19.69 -14.16
N ALA A 355 3.02 19.41 -13.23
CA ALA A 355 3.32 18.74 -11.98
C ALA A 355 3.03 17.25 -12.11
N ALA A 356 3.82 16.42 -11.44
CA ALA A 356 3.66 14.97 -11.42
C ALA A 356 4.05 14.39 -10.06
N PHE A 357 3.49 13.23 -9.74
CA PHE A 357 3.88 12.47 -8.57
C PHE A 357 4.39 11.07 -8.93
N LEU A 358 5.14 10.47 -8.00
CA LEU A 358 5.55 9.07 -8.00
C LEU A 358 5.27 8.45 -6.63
N THR A 359 4.55 7.33 -6.57
CA THR A 359 4.29 6.63 -5.28
C THR A 359 5.52 5.85 -4.80
N ASN A 360 5.64 5.66 -3.48
CA ASN A 360 6.83 5.09 -2.84
C ASN A 360 7.01 3.58 -3.05
N ASP A 361 5.95 2.79 -3.26
CA ASP A 361 6.04 1.33 -3.33
C ASP A 361 5.88 0.77 -4.73
N THR A 362 4.80 1.17 -5.41
CA THR A 362 4.47 0.65 -6.74
C THR A 362 5.06 1.48 -7.88
N GLU A 363 5.69 2.61 -7.55
CA GLU A 363 6.22 3.58 -8.53
C GLU A 363 5.16 4.03 -9.55
N THR A 364 3.89 4.09 -9.13
CA THR A 364 2.81 4.60 -9.99
C THR A 364 2.85 6.12 -10.06
N THR A 365 2.37 6.68 -11.17
CA THR A 365 2.49 8.11 -11.46
C THR A 365 1.15 8.73 -11.83
N GLY A 366 0.94 9.98 -11.41
CA GLY A 366 -0.10 10.86 -11.94
C GLY A 366 0.49 12.23 -12.27
N SER A 367 -0.20 13.01 -13.11
CA SER A 367 0.25 14.34 -13.52
C SER A 367 -0.90 15.27 -13.84
N ALA A 368 -0.70 16.56 -13.59
CA ALA A 368 -1.58 17.63 -14.01
C ALA A 368 -0.77 18.77 -14.62
N ASP A 369 -1.31 19.40 -15.66
CA ASP A 369 -0.66 20.52 -16.33
C ASP A 369 -1.55 21.77 -16.35
N TRP A 370 -0.88 22.91 -16.48
CA TRP A 370 -1.52 24.20 -16.67
C TRP A 370 -0.79 24.96 -17.76
N THR A 371 -1.55 25.49 -18.71
CA THR A 371 -1.01 26.21 -19.87
C THR A 371 -1.25 27.71 -19.72
N VAL A 372 -0.20 28.49 -19.95
CA VAL A 372 -0.26 29.95 -20.06
C VAL A 372 0.12 30.35 -21.48
N THR A 373 -0.78 31.01 -22.19
CA THR A 373 -0.50 31.62 -23.50
C THR A 373 -0.05 33.07 -23.29
N ALA A 374 1.22 33.35 -23.50
CA ALA A 374 1.78 34.69 -23.34
C ALA A 374 2.08 35.32 -24.71
N ASN A 375 1.66 36.55 -24.93
CA ASN A 375 1.96 37.32 -26.15
C ASN A 375 2.78 38.56 -25.80
N VAL A 376 3.92 38.74 -26.47
CA VAL A 376 4.70 39.99 -26.35
C VAL A 376 4.42 40.88 -27.56
N GLU A 377 3.78 42.02 -27.32
CA GLU A 377 3.43 42.99 -28.35
C GLU A 377 4.62 43.90 -28.69
N CYS A 378 5.47 43.43 -29.60
CA CYS A 378 6.65 44.17 -30.06
C CYS A 378 6.37 45.20 -31.17
N GLU A 379 5.16 45.21 -31.71
CA GLU A 379 4.68 46.19 -32.68
C GLU A 379 3.74 47.18 -31.99
N PHE A 380 4.23 48.39 -31.74
CA PHE A 380 3.45 49.45 -31.10
C PHE A 380 3.69 50.80 -31.76
N GLY A 381 2.74 51.72 -31.61
CA GLY A 381 2.70 52.99 -32.35
C GLY A 381 2.27 52.79 -33.79
N CYS A 382 2.60 53.74 -34.66
CA CYS A 382 2.33 53.65 -36.10
C CYS A 382 3.29 54.58 -36.85
N THR A 383 3.51 54.31 -38.13
CA THR A 383 4.41 55.11 -38.97
C THR A 383 3.67 56.15 -39.79
N LEU A 384 4.32 57.30 -39.98
CA LEU A 384 3.94 58.40 -40.85
C LEU A 384 4.95 58.51 -41.99
N THR A 385 4.46 58.80 -43.20
CA THR A 385 5.31 58.89 -44.38
C THR A 385 6.34 60.02 -44.31
N GLN A 386 7.41 59.93 -45.10
CA GLN A 386 8.32 61.06 -45.30
C GLN A 386 7.62 62.34 -45.81
N GLY A 387 6.47 62.20 -46.49
CA GLY A 387 5.67 63.32 -46.97
C GLY A 387 5.01 64.09 -45.82
N TYR A 388 4.48 63.35 -44.83
CA TYR A 388 3.96 63.93 -43.59
C TYR A 388 5.05 64.72 -42.87
N TRP A 389 6.17 64.07 -42.53
CA TRP A 389 7.24 64.70 -41.77
C TRP A 389 7.79 65.95 -42.47
N LYS A 390 7.92 65.91 -43.81
CA LYS A 390 8.37 67.05 -44.61
C LYS A 390 7.49 68.30 -44.48
N THR A 391 6.19 68.19 -44.21
CA THR A 391 5.28 69.34 -44.14
C THR A 391 4.88 69.78 -42.73
N HIS A 392 5.14 68.97 -41.70
CA HIS A 392 4.72 69.19 -40.30
C HIS A 392 5.86 69.67 -39.38
N SER A 393 6.91 70.28 -39.94
CA SER A 393 7.99 70.94 -39.19
C SER A 393 7.70 72.41 -38.89
N GLU A 394 8.54 73.08 -38.10
CA GLU A 394 8.39 74.52 -37.79
C GLU A 394 8.51 75.46 -39.01
N PHE A 395 9.01 74.94 -40.13
CA PHE A 395 9.10 75.63 -41.43
C PHE A 395 8.08 75.13 -42.46
N GLY A 396 7.29 74.10 -42.08
CA GLY A 396 6.29 73.47 -42.92
C GLY A 396 5.03 74.32 -43.12
N LYS A 397 4.15 73.86 -44.02
CA LYS A 397 2.86 74.51 -44.30
C LYS A 397 1.68 73.84 -43.60
N ALA A 398 1.87 72.60 -43.12
CA ALA A 398 0.87 71.86 -42.37
C ALA A 398 0.99 72.21 -40.87
N PRO A 399 0.03 71.79 -40.02
CA PRO A 399 0.15 71.93 -38.57
C PRO A 399 1.49 71.36 -38.07
N TYR A 400 2.08 72.02 -37.07
CA TYR A 400 3.34 71.58 -36.48
C TYR A 400 3.13 70.29 -35.68
N ASP A 401 4.04 69.34 -35.85
CA ASP A 401 4.13 68.13 -35.01
C ASP A 401 5.26 68.33 -33.98
N ASP A 402 4.90 68.29 -32.69
CA ASP A 402 5.80 68.55 -31.58
C ASP A 402 6.96 67.55 -31.49
N ASN A 403 6.88 66.39 -32.14
CA ASN A 403 7.99 65.42 -32.19
C ASN A 403 9.24 65.97 -32.88
N TRP A 404 9.11 66.99 -33.72
CA TRP A 404 10.28 67.71 -34.24
C TRP A 404 11.14 68.32 -33.12
N ALA A 405 10.54 68.72 -31.99
CA ALA A 405 11.24 69.28 -30.84
C ALA A 405 12.13 68.25 -30.12
N ASN A 406 11.94 66.95 -30.36
CA ASN A 406 12.81 65.89 -29.83
C ASN A 406 14.18 65.83 -30.52
N LEU A 407 14.36 66.52 -31.65
CA LEU A 407 15.67 66.71 -32.28
C LEU A 407 16.43 67.88 -31.65
N PRO A 408 17.78 67.85 -31.61
CA PRO A 408 18.60 68.86 -30.91
C PRO A 408 18.33 70.33 -31.29
N SER A 409 17.83 70.58 -32.50
CA SER A 409 17.46 71.93 -32.96
C SER A 409 16.26 71.89 -33.91
N GLY A 410 15.27 71.04 -33.64
CA GLY A 410 14.09 70.92 -34.51
C GLY A 410 14.46 70.50 -35.94
N ALA A 411 13.74 71.01 -36.93
CA ALA A 411 14.06 70.84 -38.33
C ALA A 411 15.30 71.62 -38.79
N SER A 412 15.83 72.50 -37.94
CA SER A 412 17.14 73.16 -38.12
C SER A 412 18.33 72.29 -37.70
N THR A 413 18.10 71.09 -37.16
CA THR A 413 19.16 70.13 -36.83
C THR A 413 20.08 69.90 -38.04
N PRO A 414 21.41 70.06 -37.94
CA PRO A 414 22.33 69.78 -39.04
C PRO A 414 22.33 68.31 -39.43
N PHE A 415 22.21 68.01 -40.74
CA PHE A 415 22.19 66.66 -41.26
C PHE A 415 23.58 66.19 -41.71
N PHE A 416 24.33 65.60 -40.78
CA PHE A 416 25.64 64.98 -41.01
C PHE A 416 26.58 65.81 -41.92
N LEU A 417 27.18 65.20 -42.95
CA LEU A 417 28.15 65.84 -43.85
C LEU A 417 27.49 66.59 -45.02
N SER A 418 26.18 66.84 -44.98
CA SER A 418 25.48 67.52 -46.08
C SER A 418 25.74 69.02 -46.16
N GLY A 419 26.13 69.65 -45.03
CA GLY A 419 26.12 71.10 -44.89
C GLY A 419 24.72 71.71 -44.89
N GLN A 420 23.68 70.87 -44.76
CA GLN A 420 22.27 71.26 -44.75
C GLN A 420 21.60 70.86 -43.43
N THR A 421 20.49 71.50 -43.09
CA THR A 421 19.59 71.07 -42.01
C THR A 421 18.66 69.93 -42.45
N TYR A 422 17.98 69.27 -41.51
CA TYR A 422 16.97 68.23 -41.82
C TYR A 422 15.89 68.78 -42.76
N TYR A 423 15.40 69.99 -42.50
CA TYR A 423 14.46 70.68 -43.38
C TYR A 423 15.03 70.87 -44.80
N GLN A 424 16.23 71.42 -44.92
CA GLN A 424 16.87 71.66 -46.22
C GLN A 424 17.10 70.36 -47.00
N VAL A 425 17.43 69.26 -46.30
CA VAL A 425 17.57 67.94 -46.90
C VAL A 425 16.24 67.44 -47.46
N PHE A 426 15.14 67.48 -46.70
CA PHE A 426 13.80 67.09 -47.19
C PHE A 426 13.34 67.88 -48.42
N TRP A 427 13.76 69.14 -48.53
CA TRP A 427 13.43 70.00 -49.67
C TRP A 427 14.44 69.95 -50.82
N THR A 428 15.56 69.24 -50.65
CA THR A 428 16.51 69.00 -51.75
C THR A 428 16.10 67.74 -52.54
N PRO A 429 15.72 67.86 -53.82
CA PRO A 429 15.33 66.69 -54.61
C PRO A 429 16.56 65.79 -54.87
N PRO A 430 16.40 64.46 -54.92
CA PRO A 430 17.48 63.53 -55.29
C PRO A 430 17.77 63.55 -56.79
N ALA A 431 18.11 64.74 -57.33
CA ALA A 431 18.34 64.97 -58.74
C ALA A 431 19.42 64.04 -59.31
N GLY A 432 19.19 63.51 -60.52
CA GLY A 432 20.09 62.55 -61.17
C GLY A 432 20.22 61.21 -60.44
N GLY A 433 19.29 60.87 -59.53
CA GLY A 433 19.36 59.67 -58.72
C GLY A 433 20.47 59.72 -57.67
N ASN A 434 20.68 60.89 -57.06
CA ASN A 434 21.61 61.08 -55.95
C ASN A 434 21.14 60.27 -54.73
N VAL A 435 21.84 59.17 -54.46
CA VAL A 435 21.48 58.22 -53.40
C VAL A 435 21.58 58.83 -51.99
N TYR A 436 22.32 59.94 -51.83
CA TYR A 436 22.39 60.67 -50.57
C TYR A 436 21.03 61.16 -50.12
N TYR A 437 20.35 61.93 -50.99
CA TYR A 437 19.07 62.55 -50.65
C TYR A 437 17.94 61.53 -50.63
N SER A 438 17.95 60.51 -51.51
CA SER A 438 16.92 59.47 -51.46
C SER A 438 16.95 58.66 -50.17
N LEU A 439 18.15 58.32 -49.68
CA LEU A 439 18.30 57.64 -48.39
C LEU A 439 18.03 58.60 -47.22
N ALA A 440 18.45 59.86 -47.33
CA ALA A 440 18.29 60.85 -46.26
C ALA A 440 16.82 61.14 -45.95
N HIS A 441 15.97 61.27 -46.97
CA HIS A 441 14.54 61.51 -46.74
C HIS A 441 13.91 60.35 -45.95
N GLN A 442 14.22 59.11 -46.31
CA GLN A 442 13.69 57.94 -45.62
C GLN A 442 14.29 57.75 -44.22
N TRP A 443 15.58 58.07 -44.05
CA TRP A 443 16.24 57.97 -42.76
C TRP A 443 15.72 58.98 -41.74
N ILE A 444 15.47 60.23 -42.17
CA ILE A 444 14.88 61.26 -41.30
C ILE A 444 13.45 60.86 -40.91
N ALA A 445 12.64 60.39 -41.85
CA ALA A 445 11.28 59.93 -41.56
C ALA A 445 11.26 58.74 -40.59
N ALA A 446 12.19 57.80 -40.73
CA ALA A 446 12.31 56.67 -39.82
C ALA A 446 12.74 57.11 -38.40
N GLU A 447 13.67 58.07 -38.29
CA GLU A 447 14.06 58.63 -36.98
C GLU A 447 12.88 59.34 -36.31
N LEU A 448 12.11 60.13 -37.06
CA LEU A 448 10.94 60.84 -36.53
C LEU A 448 9.80 59.89 -36.14
N ASN A 449 9.57 58.81 -36.90
CA ASN A 449 8.62 57.77 -36.51
C ASN A 449 8.99 57.13 -35.17
N VAL A 450 10.27 56.82 -34.95
CA VAL A 450 10.74 56.30 -33.66
C VAL A 450 10.60 57.34 -32.54
N LEU A 451 10.90 58.62 -32.81
CA LEU A 451 10.69 59.70 -31.84
C LEU A 451 9.20 59.92 -31.52
N ASN A 452 8.32 59.62 -32.47
CA ASN A 452 6.86 59.61 -32.30
C ASN A 452 6.33 58.32 -31.62
N GLY A 453 7.23 57.46 -31.12
CA GLY A 453 6.87 56.27 -30.36
C GLY A 453 6.54 55.02 -31.18
N ALA A 454 6.77 55.03 -32.50
CA ALA A 454 6.66 53.82 -33.31
C ALA A 454 7.79 52.85 -32.98
N SER A 455 7.45 51.57 -32.74
CA SER A 455 8.45 50.52 -32.63
C SER A 455 9.21 50.36 -33.95
N ILE A 456 10.46 49.90 -33.86
CA ILE A 456 11.34 49.73 -35.02
C ILE A 456 11.78 48.26 -35.10
N PRO A 457 11.39 47.52 -36.14
CA PRO A 457 11.86 46.16 -36.37
C PRO A 457 13.39 46.07 -36.46
N ASP A 458 13.96 44.93 -36.08
CA ASP A 458 15.42 44.77 -36.00
C ASP A 458 16.15 44.99 -37.33
N ASP A 459 15.57 44.56 -38.44
CA ASP A 459 16.12 44.76 -39.79
C ASP A 459 16.10 46.25 -40.19
N VAL A 460 15.03 46.97 -39.86
CA VAL A 460 14.89 48.43 -40.04
C VAL A 460 15.90 49.16 -39.15
N LEU A 461 16.05 48.75 -37.88
CA LEU A 461 17.01 49.34 -36.94
C LEU A 461 18.45 49.13 -37.41
N ALA A 462 18.78 47.94 -37.92
CA ALA A 462 20.08 47.64 -38.50
C ALA A 462 20.36 48.51 -39.73
N ALA A 463 19.37 48.64 -40.64
CA ALA A 463 19.46 49.51 -41.82
C ALA A 463 19.66 50.99 -41.43
N TRP A 464 18.91 51.48 -40.45
CA TRP A 464 19.00 52.85 -39.93
C TRP A 464 20.38 53.12 -39.29
N LYS A 465 20.90 52.17 -38.48
CA LYS A 465 22.24 52.25 -37.88
C LYS A 465 23.36 52.20 -38.92
N ASP A 466 23.24 51.35 -39.94
CA ASP A 466 24.23 51.23 -41.02
C ASP A 466 24.29 52.53 -41.85
N ALA A 467 23.14 53.10 -42.21
CA ALA A 467 23.08 54.39 -42.89
C ALA A 467 23.75 55.52 -42.07
N LYS A 468 23.44 55.61 -40.77
CA LYS A 468 24.04 56.61 -39.87
C LYS A 468 25.56 56.47 -39.79
N LYS A 469 26.04 55.25 -39.53
CA LYS A 469 27.45 54.99 -39.22
C LYS A 469 28.33 54.98 -40.47
N ASN A 470 27.88 54.29 -41.52
CA ASN A 470 28.72 53.91 -42.64
C ASN A 470 28.41 54.69 -43.94
N PHE A 471 27.36 55.52 -43.94
CA PHE A 471 27.03 56.36 -45.09
C PHE A 471 27.06 57.85 -44.76
N PHE A 472 26.15 58.35 -43.92
CA PHE A 472 26.00 59.79 -43.70
C PHE A 472 27.20 60.42 -42.97
N LYS A 473 27.90 59.65 -42.14
CA LYS A 473 29.17 60.08 -41.51
C LYS A 473 30.40 59.94 -42.42
N VAL A 474 30.25 59.38 -43.63
CA VAL A 474 31.37 59.03 -44.52
C VAL A 474 31.34 59.81 -45.83
N TYR A 475 30.16 60.02 -46.42
CA TYR A 475 30.00 60.66 -47.72
C TYR A 475 29.37 62.04 -47.61
N THR A 476 29.86 63.02 -48.36
CA THR A 476 29.13 64.24 -48.67
C THR A 476 28.12 63.98 -49.81
N PRO A 477 27.10 64.84 -50.01
CA PRO A 477 26.17 64.72 -51.12
C PRO A 477 26.85 64.68 -52.50
N ALA A 478 27.96 65.41 -52.66
CA ALA A 478 28.74 65.43 -53.89
C ALA A 478 29.49 64.10 -54.13
N GLN A 479 30.08 63.51 -53.08
CA GLN A 479 30.74 62.20 -53.18
C GLN A 479 29.73 61.08 -53.45
N ALA A 480 28.58 61.11 -52.77
CA ALA A 480 27.52 60.13 -52.94
C ALA A 480 26.87 60.18 -54.33
N ALA A 481 26.78 61.37 -54.95
CA ALA A 481 26.31 61.51 -56.33
C ALA A 481 27.18 60.74 -57.35
N GLY A 482 28.47 60.55 -57.04
CA GLY A 482 29.43 59.84 -57.88
C GLY A 482 29.47 58.32 -57.69
N LEU A 483 28.75 57.78 -56.70
CA LEU A 483 28.76 56.34 -56.42
C LEU A 483 28.13 55.53 -57.57
N LYS A 484 28.70 54.35 -57.83
CA LYS A 484 28.27 53.44 -58.92
C LYS A 484 28.31 51.99 -58.46
N GLY A 485 27.66 51.11 -59.23
CA GLY A 485 27.70 49.67 -59.02
C GLY A 485 27.18 49.25 -57.64
N ALA A 486 27.75 48.17 -57.10
CA ALA A 486 27.31 47.54 -55.85
C ALA A 486 27.23 48.50 -54.65
N VAL A 487 28.12 49.50 -54.57
CA VAL A 487 28.10 50.49 -53.47
C VAL A 487 26.87 51.38 -53.55
N LYS A 488 26.49 51.84 -54.75
CA LYS A 488 25.24 52.61 -54.92
C LYS A 488 24.02 51.74 -54.63
N SER A 489 24.02 50.50 -55.13
CA SER A 489 22.91 49.55 -54.93
C SER A 489 22.68 49.21 -53.46
N LYS A 490 23.74 49.06 -52.65
CA LYS A 490 23.62 48.86 -51.20
C LYS A 490 22.78 49.95 -50.53
N TRP A 491 23.12 51.21 -50.77
CA TRP A 491 22.44 52.34 -50.15
C TRP A 491 21.02 52.57 -50.69
N GLN A 492 20.77 52.23 -51.96
CA GLN A 492 19.42 52.17 -52.50
C GLN A 492 18.58 51.09 -51.81
N GLY A 493 19.16 49.91 -51.55
CA GLY A 493 18.48 48.83 -50.81
C GLY A 493 18.11 49.24 -49.39
N ILE A 494 19.03 49.89 -48.66
CA ILE A 494 18.74 50.44 -47.32
C ILE A 494 17.64 51.50 -47.40
N ALA A 495 17.64 52.37 -48.41
CA ALA A 495 16.57 53.35 -48.59
C ALA A 495 15.21 52.67 -48.81
N SER A 496 15.16 51.55 -49.53
CA SER A 496 13.95 50.74 -49.72
C SER A 496 13.47 50.06 -48.43
N VAL A 497 14.37 49.59 -47.57
CA VAL A 497 14.00 49.04 -46.24
C VAL A 497 13.32 50.11 -45.39
N LEU A 498 13.95 51.30 -45.30
CA LEU A 498 13.40 52.42 -44.52
C LEU A 498 12.10 52.96 -45.14
N ASP A 499 11.97 52.95 -46.47
CA ASP A 499 10.72 53.29 -47.16
C ASP A 499 9.59 52.30 -46.81
N GLY A 500 9.87 50.99 -46.79
CA GLY A 500 8.90 49.98 -46.36
C GLY A 500 8.35 50.27 -44.96
N TYR A 501 9.23 50.56 -44.01
CA TYR A 501 8.88 50.94 -42.65
C TYR A 501 8.04 52.23 -42.60
N ASN A 502 8.51 53.32 -43.21
CA ASN A 502 7.83 54.62 -43.16
C ASN A 502 6.44 54.64 -43.82
N ASN A 503 6.15 53.66 -44.68
CA ASN A 503 4.84 53.49 -45.31
C ASN A 503 4.00 52.38 -44.63
N GLY A 504 4.38 51.93 -43.44
CA GLY A 504 3.66 50.93 -42.66
C GLY A 504 3.58 49.54 -43.29
N ARG A 505 4.51 49.21 -44.22
CA ARG A 505 4.56 47.88 -44.85
C ARG A 505 5.34 46.87 -44.00
N THR A 506 6.17 47.35 -43.10
CA THR A 506 6.92 46.58 -42.10
C THR A 506 6.85 47.31 -40.76
N GLY A 507 6.87 46.57 -39.65
CA GLY A 507 6.70 47.13 -38.31
C GLY A 507 5.23 47.50 -38.00
N PRO A 508 4.98 48.49 -37.13
CA PRO A 508 3.69 48.68 -36.45
C PRO A 508 2.54 49.22 -37.34
N GLY A 509 2.67 49.15 -38.66
CA GLY A 509 1.68 49.67 -39.60
C GLY A 509 1.72 51.18 -39.78
N HIS A 510 0.75 51.71 -40.53
CA HIS A 510 0.64 53.13 -40.86
C HIS A 510 -0.43 53.78 -39.99
N CYS A 511 -0.22 55.02 -39.54
CA CYS A 511 -1.25 55.74 -38.79
C CYS A 511 -2.48 56.00 -39.68
N SER A 512 -3.70 55.90 -39.14
CA SER A 512 -4.89 56.32 -39.87
C SER A 512 -4.87 57.85 -40.06
N GLU A 513 -5.30 58.33 -41.24
CA GLU A 513 -5.26 59.75 -41.61
C GLU A 513 -6.20 60.65 -40.77
N ASP A 514 -6.91 60.11 -39.77
CA ASP A 514 -7.87 60.83 -38.92
C ASP A 514 -7.37 61.09 -37.48
N SER A 515 -6.12 60.77 -37.13
CA SER A 515 -5.59 60.94 -35.77
C SER A 515 -5.01 62.33 -35.48
N SER A 516 -5.61 63.40 -36.02
CA SER A 516 -5.31 64.77 -35.57
C SER A 516 -6.34 65.24 -34.55
N SER A 517 -6.31 64.67 -33.33
CA SER A 517 -6.61 65.32 -32.03
C SER A 517 -7.07 64.29 -30.98
N GLU A 518 -6.18 63.91 -30.06
CA GLU A 518 -6.46 63.81 -28.62
C GLU A 518 -5.24 64.28 -27.83
#